data_AF-H3JYW5-F1
#
_entry.id   AF-H3JYW5-F1
#
_cell.length_a   1.000
_cell.length_b   1.000
_cell.length_c   1.000
_cell.angle_alpha   90.00
_cell.angle_beta   90.00
_cell.angle_gamma   90.00
#
_symmetry.space_group_name_H-M   'P 1'
#
loop_
_entity.id
_entity.type
_entity.pdbx_description
1 polymer ?
#
loop_
_entity_poly.entity_id
_entity_poly.type
_entity_poly.pdbx_seq_one_letter_code
_entity_poly.pdbx_strand_id
1 'polypeptide(L)'
;LVDVYLTRGLKTQYDYFFRVHAYELDKAQTFMRAFRATTLGRHSDVAETQVGITKALNYITKDMSPGLNSGLSSATYTGPAPRYVVSVPIKKDAAWWNMSIDERLALMEEHTAPTLAYLVNVKRKLYH
;
A
#
# COMPACT_ATOMS: atom_id res chain seq x y z
N LEU A 1 -12.90 2.93 6.69
CA LEU A 1 -12.08 2.08 7.60
C LEU A 1 -10.93 2.93 8.11
N VAL A 2 -10.62 2.87 9.41
CA VAL A 2 -9.52 3.59 10.04
C VAL A 2 -8.63 2.58 10.75
N ASP A 3 -7.35 2.55 10.40
CA ASP A 3 -6.33 1.78 11.11
C ASP A 3 -5.32 2.74 11.75
N VAL A 4 -4.78 2.38 12.92
CA VAL A 4 -3.76 3.15 13.64
C VAL A 4 -2.62 2.22 14.02
N TYR A 5 -1.39 2.68 13.84
CA TYR A 5 -0.19 1.89 14.09
C TYR A 5 0.80 2.67 14.94
N LEU A 6 1.41 1.99 15.90
CA LEU A 6 2.48 2.53 16.73
C LEU A 6 3.84 2.34 16.03
N THR A 7 4.64 3.40 15.99
CA THR A 7 5.99 3.38 15.41
C THR A 7 7.05 4.00 16.31
N ARG A 8 6.67 4.59 17.44
CA ARG A 8 7.60 5.06 18.47
C ARG A 8 8.55 3.93 18.87
N GLY A 9 9.85 4.19 18.80
CA GLY A 9 10.91 3.19 19.04
C GLY A 9 11.35 2.39 17.80
N LEU A 10 10.64 2.50 16.67
CA LEU A 10 10.98 1.86 15.39
C LEU A 10 11.19 2.87 14.24
N LYS A 11 10.69 4.10 14.37
CA LYS A 11 10.86 5.20 13.43
C LYS A 11 11.26 6.47 14.17
N THR A 12 12.06 7.31 13.52
CA THR A 12 12.53 8.58 14.10
C THR A 12 11.61 9.75 13.80
N GLN A 13 10.87 9.69 12.68
CA GLN A 13 10.10 10.84 12.19
C GLN A 13 8.68 10.94 12.78
N TYR A 14 8.08 9.84 13.22
CA TYR A 14 6.71 9.81 13.73
C TYR A 14 6.49 8.68 14.74
N ASP A 15 5.69 8.96 15.77
CA ASP A 15 5.37 8.04 16.86
C ASP A 15 4.24 7.06 16.53
N TYR A 16 3.34 7.47 15.62
CA TYR A 16 2.24 6.65 15.13
C TYR A 16 1.83 7.14 13.73
N PHE A 17 1.07 6.34 12.99
CA PHE A 17 0.43 6.79 11.76
C PHE A 17 -0.96 6.18 11.56
N PHE A 18 -1.76 6.85 10.72
CA PHE A 18 -3.08 6.41 10.32
C PHE A 18 -3.08 5.86 8.90
N ARG A 19 -3.88 4.81 8.66
CA ARG A 19 -4.32 4.43 7.31
C ARG A 19 -5.83 4.59 7.24
N VAL A 20 -6.29 5.55 6.46
CA VAL A 20 -7.73 5.87 6.31
C VAL A 20 -8.19 5.49 4.91
N HIS A 21 -9.19 4.62 4.82
CA HIS A 21 -9.89 4.34 3.57
C HIS A 21 -11.26 4.99 3.58
N ALA A 22 -11.56 5.69 2.49
CA ALA A 22 -12.86 6.23 2.18
C ALA A 22 -13.13 6.09 0.67
N TYR A 23 -14.40 6.00 0.31
CA TYR A 23 -14.83 6.11 -1.09
C TYR A 23 -14.73 7.55 -1.59
N GLU A 24 -14.93 8.52 -0.69
CA GLU A 24 -14.83 9.95 -0.98
C GLU A 24 -13.67 10.55 -0.16
N LEU A 25 -12.75 11.26 -0.82
CA LEU A 25 -11.55 11.79 -0.18
C LEU A 25 -11.86 12.88 0.87
N ASP A 26 -12.93 13.65 0.66
CA ASP A 26 -13.40 14.67 1.61
C ASP A 26 -13.81 14.05 2.96
N LYS A 27 -14.32 12.81 2.96
CA LYS A 27 -14.66 12.09 4.19
C LYS A 27 -13.42 11.67 4.96
N ALA A 28 -12.38 11.21 4.26
CA ALA A 28 -11.07 10.96 4.87
C ALA A 28 -10.46 12.26 5.43
N GLN A 29 -10.53 13.35 4.68
CA GLN A 29 -10.07 14.67 5.13
C GLN A 29 -10.84 15.15 6.36
N THR A 30 -12.17 15.00 6.37
CA THR A 30 -13.02 15.38 7.50
C THR A 30 -12.63 14.62 8.76
N PHE A 31 -12.41 13.31 8.65
CA PHE A 31 -11.90 12.49 9.74
C PHE A 31 -10.53 12.99 10.24
N MET A 32 -9.56 13.19 9.35
CA MET A 32 -8.21 13.62 9.73
C MET A 32 -8.20 15.02 10.36
N ARG A 33 -9.05 15.94 9.89
CA ARG A 33 -9.23 17.28 10.48
C ARG A 33 -9.84 17.20 11.88
N ALA A 34 -10.84 16.33 12.07
CA ALA A 34 -11.42 16.11 13.39
C ALA A 34 -10.39 15.49 14.35
N PHE A 35 -9.61 14.50 13.90
CA PHE A 35 -8.52 13.92 14.68
C PHE A 35 -7.50 14.97 15.13
N ARG A 36 -7.07 15.86 14.23
CA ARG A 36 -6.16 16.97 14.54
C ARG A 36 -6.68 17.91 15.64
N ALA A 37 -7.99 17.99 15.83
CA ALA A 37 -8.61 18.79 16.89
C ALA A 37 -8.71 18.06 18.25
N THR A 38 -8.38 16.76 18.33
CA THR A 38 -8.39 15.98 19.58
C THR A 38 -7.21 16.36 20.50
N THR A 39 -7.24 15.90 21.76
CA THR A 39 -6.12 16.12 22.70
C THR A 39 -4.80 15.57 22.16
N LEU A 40 -4.78 14.34 21.63
CA LEU A 40 -3.57 13.77 21.03
C LEU A 40 -3.17 14.56 19.78
N GLY A 41 -4.10 14.80 18.86
CA GLY A 41 -3.84 15.50 17.61
C GLY A 41 -3.32 16.92 17.77
N ARG A 42 -3.74 17.65 18.81
CA ARG A 42 -3.23 18.99 19.13
C ARG A 42 -1.78 19.00 19.64
N HIS A 43 -1.25 17.85 20.07
CA HIS A 43 0.12 17.67 20.52
C HIS A 43 0.91 16.75 19.57
N SER A 44 0.52 16.71 18.29
CA SER A 44 1.16 15.87 17.29
C SER A 44 1.33 16.64 15.99
N ASP A 45 2.58 16.79 15.57
CA ASP A 45 2.91 17.40 14.29
C ASP A 45 2.86 16.36 13.17
N VAL A 46 2.31 16.77 12.02
CA VAL A 46 2.23 15.89 10.85
C VAL A 46 3.61 15.84 10.18
N ALA A 47 4.29 14.70 10.30
CA ALA A 47 5.59 14.49 9.66
C ALA A 47 5.48 14.15 8.16
N GLU A 48 4.45 13.40 7.77
CA GLU A 48 4.26 12.95 6.38
C GLU A 48 2.76 12.78 6.07
N THR A 49 2.38 12.96 4.80
CA THR A 49 1.03 12.63 4.31
C THR A 49 1.14 12.03 2.90
N GLN A 50 0.56 10.84 2.74
CA GLN A 50 0.45 10.15 1.46
C GLN A 50 -1.03 9.96 1.13
N VAL A 51 -1.43 10.39 -0.06
CA VAL A 51 -2.78 10.19 -0.59
C VAL A 51 -2.64 9.34 -1.85
N GLY A 52 -3.50 8.33 -1.98
CA GLY A 52 -3.52 7.49 -3.16
C GLY A 52 -4.86 6.78 -3.32
N ILE A 53 -5.06 6.18 -4.49
CA ILE A 53 -6.31 5.51 -4.86
C ILE A 53 -6.06 4.03 -5.18
N THR A 54 -7.03 3.18 -4.82
CA THR A 54 -7.02 1.78 -5.27
C THR A 54 -7.52 1.69 -6.71
N LYS A 55 -6.81 0.94 -7.56
CA LYS A 55 -7.20 0.67 -8.94
C LYS A 55 -7.30 -0.84 -9.18
N ALA A 56 -7.92 -1.21 -10.29
CA ALA A 56 -7.78 -2.55 -10.84
C ALA A 56 -6.31 -2.87 -11.17
N LEU A 57 -6.00 -4.16 -11.39
CA LEU A 57 -4.67 -4.60 -11.79
C LEU A 57 -4.34 -4.00 -13.17
N ASN A 58 -3.16 -3.37 -13.30
CA ASN A 58 -2.72 -2.79 -14.58
C ASN A 58 -1.88 -3.78 -15.42
N TYR A 59 -1.26 -4.78 -14.80
CA TYR A 59 -0.24 -5.64 -15.46
C TYR A 59 -0.55 -7.13 -15.29
N ILE A 60 -0.57 -7.62 -14.05
CA ILE A 60 -0.85 -9.04 -13.76
C ILE A 60 -2.35 -9.29 -13.78
N THR A 61 -3.00 -8.97 -14.90
CA THR A 61 -4.41 -9.24 -15.17
C THR A 61 -4.59 -10.65 -15.72
N LYS A 62 -5.84 -11.12 -15.80
CA LYS A 62 -6.15 -12.41 -16.44
C LYS A 62 -5.77 -12.42 -17.92
N ASP A 63 -5.88 -11.29 -18.59
CA ASP A 63 -5.67 -11.18 -20.04
C ASP A 63 -4.18 -11.05 -20.39
N MET A 64 -3.41 -10.30 -19.58
CA MET A 64 -2.01 -10.00 -19.87
C MET A 64 -1.04 -11.03 -19.26
N SER A 65 -1.37 -11.60 -18.09
CA SER A 65 -0.50 -12.57 -17.40
C SER A 65 -1.31 -13.62 -16.63
N PRO A 66 -2.01 -14.54 -17.33
CA PRO A 66 -2.98 -15.46 -16.72
C PRO A 66 -2.39 -16.37 -15.65
N GLY A 67 -1.18 -16.90 -15.86
CA GLY A 67 -0.51 -17.80 -14.93
C GLY A 67 -0.20 -17.12 -13.58
N LEU A 68 0.45 -15.95 -13.62
CA LEU A 68 0.76 -15.19 -12.42
C LEU A 68 -0.50 -14.62 -11.76
N ASN A 69 -1.51 -14.24 -12.54
CA ASN A 69 -2.79 -13.80 -12.00
C ASN A 69 -3.51 -14.91 -11.21
N SER A 70 -3.50 -16.14 -11.73
CA SER A 70 -4.06 -17.31 -11.05
C SER A 70 -3.33 -17.58 -9.72
N GLY A 71 -2.00 -17.55 -9.73
CA GLY A 71 -1.18 -17.68 -8.51
C GLY A 71 -1.48 -16.58 -7.48
N LEU A 72 -1.57 -15.31 -7.93
CA LEU A 72 -1.88 -14.17 -7.06
C LEU A 72 -3.29 -14.27 -6.46
N SER A 73 -4.27 -14.74 -7.24
CA SER A 73 -5.67 -14.80 -6.82
C SER A 73 -5.98 -16.00 -5.92
N SER A 74 -5.21 -17.08 -6.03
CA SER A 74 -5.39 -18.31 -5.24
C SER A 74 -4.58 -18.32 -3.94
N ALA A 75 -3.49 -17.54 -3.87
CA ALA A 75 -2.67 -17.46 -2.68
C ALA A 75 -3.44 -16.87 -1.49
N THR A 76 -3.35 -17.53 -0.34
CA THR A 76 -3.99 -17.12 0.91
C THR A 76 -2.97 -17.03 2.03
N TYR A 77 -3.09 -16.00 2.85
CA TYR A 77 -2.27 -15.83 4.05
C TYR A 77 -2.58 -16.91 5.08
N THR A 78 -1.56 -17.61 5.58
CA THR A 78 -1.70 -18.72 6.54
C THR A 78 -0.92 -18.51 7.85
N GLY A 79 -0.19 -17.41 7.98
CA GLY A 79 0.52 -17.05 9.21
C GLY A 79 -0.41 -16.69 10.40
N PRO A 80 0.17 -16.45 11.59
CA PRO A 80 -0.56 -15.90 12.73
C PRO A 80 -1.08 -14.49 12.44
N ALA A 81 -1.93 -13.92 13.28
CA ALA A 81 -2.38 -12.53 13.10
C ALA A 81 -1.17 -11.56 12.97
N PRO A 82 -1.06 -10.76 11.87
CA PRO A 82 0.08 -9.87 11.67
C PRO A 82 0.21 -8.84 12.78
N ARG A 83 1.41 -8.71 13.35
CA ARG A 83 1.72 -7.75 14.43
C ARG A 83 2.42 -6.47 13.96
N TYR A 84 2.91 -6.46 12.71
CA TYR A 84 3.74 -5.39 12.17
C TYR A 84 3.16 -4.88 10.86
N VAL A 85 3.42 -3.61 10.56
CA VAL A 85 3.03 -2.94 9.31
C VAL A 85 4.27 -2.30 8.68
N VAL A 86 4.31 -2.30 7.35
CA VAL A 86 5.32 -1.58 6.57
C VAL A 86 4.59 -0.78 5.49
N SER A 87 4.88 0.52 5.41
CA SER A 87 4.42 1.41 4.33
C SER A 87 5.63 1.94 3.57
N VAL A 88 5.63 1.81 2.25
CA VAL A 88 6.75 2.21 1.38
C VAL A 88 6.20 3.05 0.23
N PRO A 89 6.41 4.37 0.21
CA PRO A 89 6.12 5.19 -0.95
C PRO A 89 7.10 4.86 -2.07
N ILE A 90 6.57 4.62 -3.28
CA ILE A 90 7.38 4.29 -4.46
C ILE A 90 7.11 5.32 -5.54
N LYS A 91 8.18 5.96 -6.03
CA LYS A 91 8.14 6.83 -7.22
C LYS A 91 9.10 6.25 -8.26
N LYS A 92 8.56 5.83 -9.39
CA LYS A 92 9.35 5.42 -10.55
C LYS A 92 9.75 6.64 -11.38
N ASP A 93 10.92 6.60 -11.98
CA ASP A 93 11.50 7.70 -12.75
C ASP A 93 10.90 7.82 -14.17
N ALA A 94 11.34 8.82 -14.92
CA ALA A 94 10.89 9.04 -16.28
C ALA A 94 11.26 7.90 -17.24
N ALA A 95 12.38 7.21 -17.00
CA ALA A 95 12.80 6.07 -17.84
C ALA A 95 11.79 4.93 -17.76
N TRP A 96 11.29 4.62 -16.55
CA TRP A 96 10.19 3.68 -16.39
C TRP A 96 8.94 4.10 -17.16
N TRP A 97 8.54 5.37 -17.08
CA TRP A 97 7.29 5.83 -17.70
C TRP A 97 7.35 5.93 -19.22
N ASN A 98 8.56 6.07 -19.80
CA ASN A 98 8.79 6.09 -21.24
C ASN A 98 8.89 4.70 -21.88
N MET A 99 9.00 3.63 -21.08
CA MET A 99 8.93 2.26 -21.59
C MET A 99 7.54 1.95 -22.15
N SER A 100 7.52 1.07 -23.15
CA SER A 100 6.29 0.49 -23.70
C SER A 100 5.50 -0.28 -22.63
N ILE A 101 4.25 -0.64 -22.95
CA ILE A 101 3.45 -1.47 -22.05
C ILE A 101 4.06 -2.87 -21.88
N ASP A 102 4.62 -3.45 -22.94
CA ASP A 102 5.20 -4.79 -22.94
C ASP A 102 6.48 -4.87 -22.11
N GLU A 103 7.37 -3.88 -22.23
CA GLU A 103 8.58 -3.79 -21.41
C GLU A 103 8.23 -3.67 -19.92
N ARG A 104 7.26 -2.83 -19.57
CA ARG A 104 6.80 -2.69 -18.18
C ARG A 104 6.10 -3.94 -17.69
N LEU A 105 5.33 -4.63 -18.53
CA LEU A 105 4.70 -5.90 -18.19
C LEU A 105 5.77 -6.93 -17.83
N ALA A 106 6.78 -7.13 -18.68
CA ALA A 106 7.86 -8.08 -18.43
C ALA A 106 8.56 -7.82 -17.07
N LEU A 107 8.87 -6.56 -16.76
CA LEU A 107 9.46 -6.17 -15.47
C LEU A 107 8.50 -6.41 -14.29
N MET A 108 7.19 -6.24 -14.48
CA MET A 108 6.20 -6.54 -13.44
C MET A 108 5.98 -8.05 -13.26
N GLU A 109 6.14 -8.86 -14.31
CA GLU A 109 6.15 -10.32 -14.21
C GLU A 109 7.40 -10.81 -13.45
N GLU A 110 8.57 -10.27 -13.77
CA GLU A 110 9.82 -10.51 -13.04
C GLU A 110 9.70 -10.15 -11.55
N HIS A 111 9.05 -9.03 -11.23
CA HIS A 111 8.75 -8.66 -9.85
C HIS A 111 7.80 -9.65 -9.15
N THR A 112 6.80 -10.16 -9.88
CA THR A 112 5.72 -10.97 -9.29
C THR A 112 6.14 -12.42 -9.06
N ALA A 113 6.88 -13.01 -10.00
CA ALA A 113 7.25 -14.43 -9.96
C ALA A 113 7.92 -14.87 -8.63
N PRO A 114 8.97 -14.20 -8.12
CA PRO A 114 9.59 -14.58 -6.85
C PRO A 114 8.78 -14.14 -5.63
N THR A 115 7.86 -13.19 -5.76
CA THR A 115 7.14 -12.61 -4.62
C THR A 115 5.87 -13.36 -4.24
N LEU A 116 5.32 -14.18 -5.14
CA LEU A 116 4.13 -15.02 -4.86
C LEU A 116 4.32 -15.93 -3.64
N ALA A 117 5.52 -16.48 -3.46
CA ALA A 117 5.83 -17.37 -2.34
C ALA A 117 5.67 -16.69 -0.97
N TYR A 118 5.77 -15.35 -0.90
CA TYR A 118 5.59 -14.60 0.35
C TYR A 118 4.12 -14.30 0.68
N LEU A 119 3.16 -14.64 -0.18
CA LEU A 119 1.75 -14.34 0.11
C LEU A 119 1.18 -15.19 1.27
N VAL A 120 1.82 -16.31 1.60
CA VAL A 120 1.47 -17.13 2.78
C VAL A 120 1.81 -16.42 4.10
N ASN A 121 2.78 -15.49 4.10
CA ASN A 121 3.29 -14.84 5.31
C ASN A 121 3.31 -13.29 5.25
N VAL A 122 2.97 -12.67 4.12
CA VAL A 122 2.90 -11.21 3.95
C VAL A 122 1.64 -10.81 3.21
N LYS A 123 0.81 -9.98 3.85
CA LYS A 123 -0.33 -9.31 3.21
C LYS A 123 0.15 -8.05 2.50
N ARG A 124 -0.32 -7.80 1.28
CA ARG A 124 0.01 -6.60 0.49
C ARG A 124 -1.23 -5.83 0.04
N LYS A 125 -1.09 -4.51 -0.09
CA LYS A 125 -2.09 -3.62 -0.67
C LYS A 125 -1.38 -2.47 -1.40
N LEU A 126 -1.81 -2.16 -2.61
CA LEU A 126 -1.21 -1.14 -3.47
C LEU A 126 -2.19 0.04 -3.67
N TYR A 127 -1.65 1.25 -3.56
CA TYR A 127 -2.30 2.51 -3.91
C TYR A 127 -1.48 3.17 -5.02
N HIS A 128 -2.13 3.98 -5.84
CA HIS A 128 -1.51 4.78 -6.88
C HIS A 128 -1.59 6.25 -6.51
#